data_AF-A0A6M0HZ95-F1
#
_entry.id   AF-A0A6M0HZ95-F1
#
_cell.length_a   1.000
_cell.length_b   1.000
_cell.length_c   1.000
_cell.angle_alpha   90.00
_cell.angle_beta   90.00
_cell.angle_gamma   90.00
#
_symmetry.space_group_name_H-M   'P 1'
#
loop_
_entity.id
_entity.type
_entity.pdbx_description
1 polymer ?
#
loop_
_entity_poly.entity_id
_entity_poly.type
_entity_poly.pdbx_seq_one_letter_code
_entity_poly.pdbx_strand_id
1 'polypeptide(L)'
;MNIRASTAAHDPIAAHLTLADDRVLLSKWLPPQAGVMPKVRIGQRWISVLWVLPIAFLVLVLGVAVAQGLRHLPEVQSFLVRYPGIPTDARSVDSGFPAWLRLTHFLNLFFMAFIVRSGLQILADHPRLYWKRDCTPGTEWFRFQKDVPTDRLWTAKDDSVTLPSWLGIPGIRHSVGLARWWHFSVNMLWTLNGVAFYALLFSTDQWQRLVPTTWEVFPNAASTALQYLSLTFPADHAWTRYNSLQQLTYFATVFIAAPTSILTGLMQSPAISNHLGWFGRVLNRQRARSIHFLALWWFLIYILAHVTLVFITGARVNLNMMWAGVDDASWSG
;
A
#
# COMPACT_ATOMS: atom_id res chain seq x y z
N MET A 1 23.48 2.96 -67.62
CA MET A 1 22.58 2.92 -66.44
C MET A 1 23.40 2.30 -65.30
N ASN A 2 23.97 3.13 -64.41
CA ASN A 2 24.84 2.66 -63.32
C ASN A 2 24.24 3.15 -62.00
N ILE A 3 23.53 2.26 -61.30
CA ILE A 3 23.00 2.51 -59.96
C ILE A 3 24.17 2.33 -58.99
N ARG A 4 24.78 3.43 -58.58
CA ARG A 4 25.76 3.41 -57.48
C ARG A 4 25.01 3.07 -56.19
N ALA A 5 25.32 1.91 -55.62
CA ALA A 5 25.00 1.58 -54.24
C ALA A 5 25.73 2.59 -53.34
N SER A 6 24.97 3.51 -52.75
CA SER A 6 25.46 4.34 -51.65
C SER A 6 25.57 3.44 -50.42
N THR A 7 26.78 2.96 -50.15
CA THR A 7 27.12 2.40 -48.85
C THR A 7 27.11 3.55 -47.86
N ALA A 8 26.00 3.74 -47.15
CA ALA A 8 25.92 4.70 -46.07
C ALA A 8 27.07 4.41 -45.09
N ALA A 9 28.02 5.36 -44.97
CA ALA A 9 29.10 5.28 -44.02
C ALA A 9 28.50 5.05 -42.63
N HIS A 10 28.88 3.96 -41.97
CA HIS A 10 28.49 3.72 -40.58
C HIS A 10 28.86 4.93 -39.74
N ASP A 11 27.93 5.37 -38.89
CA ASP A 11 28.11 6.49 -37.97
C ASP A 11 29.44 6.27 -37.18
N PRO A 12 30.42 7.19 -37.27
CA PRO A 12 31.69 7.04 -36.56
C PRO A 12 31.51 6.89 -35.05
N ILE A 13 30.41 7.38 -34.48
CA ILE A 13 30.07 7.17 -33.07
C ILE A 13 29.75 5.69 -32.80
N ALA A 14 29.05 5.01 -33.72
CA ALA A 14 28.69 3.60 -33.57
C ALA A 14 29.90 2.68 -33.53
N ALA A 15 30.97 3.01 -34.26
CA ALA A 15 32.23 2.26 -34.26
C ALA A 15 33.00 2.32 -32.93
N HIS A 16 32.67 3.29 -32.07
CA HIS A 16 33.28 3.47 -30.75
C HIS A 16 32.38 3.05 -29.58
N LEU A 17 31.17 2.54 -29.86
CA LEU A 17 30.30 2.01 -28.82
C LEU A 17 30.84 0.68 -28.30
N THR A 18 31.13 0.62 -27.01
CA THR A 18 31.39 -0.64 -26.31
C THR A 18 30.07 -1.25 -25.87
N LEU A 19 30.04 -2.58 -25.65
CA LEU A 19 28.94 -3.20 -24.92
C LEU A 19 28.76 -2.49 -23.57
N ALA A 20 27.51 -2.28 -23.17
CA ALA A 20 27.20 -1.73 -21.86
C ALA A 20 27.74 -2.68 -20.78
N ASP A 21 28.40 -2.14 -19.76
CA ASP A 21 28.81 -2.92 -18.59
C ASP A 21 27.55 -3.27 -17.77
N ASP A 22 27.33 -4.55 -17.49
CA ASP A 22 26.18 -5.04 -16.72
C ASP A 22 26.31 -4.78 -15.21
N ARG A 23 27.41 -4.16 -14.77
CA ARG A 23 27.71 -3.90 -13.36
C ARG A 23 27.38 -2.47 -12.96
N VAL A 24 26.81 -2.33 -11.76
CA VAL A 24 26.66 -1.02 -11.12
C VAL A 24 27.98 -0.66 -10.42
N LEU A 25 28.77 0.20 -11.04
CA LEU A 25 30.03 0.71 -10.49
C LEU A 25 29.77 1.82 -9.47
N LEU A 26 29.65 1.46 -8.18
CA LEU A 26 29.37 2.40 -7.09
C LEU A 26 30.40 3.54 -6.98
N SER A 27 31.66 3.30 -7.35
CA SER A 27 32.72 4.31 -7.36
C SER A 27 32.50 5.43 -8.39
N LYS A 28 31.74 5.16 -9.45
CA LYS A 28 31.35 6.14 -10.49
C LYS A 28 29.93 6.67 -10.29
N TRP A 29 29.25 6.22 -9.23
CA TRP A 29 27.87 6.60 -8.94
C TRP A 29 27.81 7.83 -8.03
N LEU A 30 26.62 8.41 -7.89
CA LEU A 30 26.40 9.52 -6.96
C LEU A 30 26.68 9.07 -5.52
N PRO A 31 27.45 9.86 -4.74
CA PRO A 31 27.76 9.51 -3.37
C PRO A 31 26.48 9.46 -2.52
N PRO A 32 26.43 8.62 -1.47
CA PRO A 32 25.30 8.58 -0.56
C PRO A 32 24.98 9.95 0.04
N GLN A 33 23.68 10.23 0.21
CA GLN A 33 23.20 11.47 0.79
C GLN A 33 22.09 11.15 1.79
N ALA A 34 22.31 11.53 3.05
CA ALA A 34 21.31 11.39 4.09
C ALA A 34 20.18 12.41 3.91
N GLY A 35 18.94 11.93 4.00
CA GLY A 35 17.77 12.78 4.16
C GLY A 35 17.60 13.27 5.61
N VAL A 36 16.43 13.83 5.89
CA VAL A 36 15.98 14.12 7.26
C VAL A 36 14.85 13.17 7.64
N MET A 37 14.52 13.05 8.92
CA MET A 37 13.34 12.30 9.34
C MET A 37 12.10 12.80 8.60
N PRO A 38 11.22 11.92 8.09
CA PRO A 38 10.01 12.33 7.39
C PRO A 38 9.18 13.30 8.21
N LYS A 39 8.70 14.36 7.55
CA LYS A 39 7.86 15.40 8.15
C LYS A 39 6.63 15.64 7.30
N VAL A 40 5.53 15.93 7.97
CA VAL A 40 4.28 16.40 7.37
C VAL A 40 4.08 17.86 7.76
N ARG A 41 3.56 18.66 6.84
CA ARG A 41 3.22 20.05 7.09
C ARG A 41 1.74 20.18 7.42
N ILE A 42 1.44 20.79 8.57
CA ILE A 42 0.09 21.16 8.99
C ILE A 42 0.07 22.68 9.17
N GLY A 43 -0.66 23.38 8.31
CA GLY A 43 -0.59 24.84 8.21
C GLY A 43 0.84 25.29 7.87
N GLN A 44 1.45 26.08 8.76
CA GLN A 44 2.83 26.57 8.61
C GLN A 44 3.86 25.72 9.37
N ARG A 45 3.43 24.68 10.11
CA ARG A 45 4.33 23.91 10.99
C ARG A 45 4.71 22.58 10.36
N TRP A 46 5.98 22.21 10.54
CA TRP A 46 6.50 20.89 10.19
C TRP A 46 6.50 19.97 11.41
N ILE A 47 5.81 18.85 11.30
CA ILE A 47 5.70 17.85 12.35
C ILE A 47 6.41 16.58 11.88
N SER A 48 7.30 16.04 12.70
CA SER A 48 7.95 14.76 12.39
C SER A 48 6.93 13.61 12.43
N VAL A 49 7.00 12.71 11.46
CA VAL A 49 6.20 11.49 11.42
C VAL A 49 6.46 10.58 12.61
N LEU A 50 7.60 10.72 13.30
CA LEU A 50 7.91 9.96 14.51
C LEU A 50 6.89 10.17 15.64
N TRP A 51 6.18 11.30 15.66
CA TRP A 51 5.08 11.55 16.61
C TRP A 51 3.92 10.56 16.46
N VAL A 52 3.79 9.88 15.33
CA VAL A 52 2.80 8.82 15.14
C VAL A 52 2.94 7.74 16.21
N LEU A 53 4.16 7.39 16.63
CA LEU A 53 4.39 6.33 17.61
C LEU A 53 3.83 6.65 19.01
N PRO A 54 4.25 7.73 19.70
CA PRO A 54 3.72 8.05 21.02
C PRO A 54 2.23 8.43 20.97
N ILE A 55 1.76 9.07 19.89
CA ILE A 55 0.34 9.38 19.73
C ILE A 55 -0.47 8.09 19.57
N ALA A 56 -0.05 7.16 18.71
CA ALA A 56 -0.75 5.89 18.53
C ALA A 56 -0.76 5.06 19.82
N PHE A 57 0.36 5.04 20.56
CA PHE A 57 0.43 4.38 21.85
C PHE A 57 -0.55 4.99 22.86
N LEU A 58 -0.55 6.32 23.01
CA LEU A 58 -1.47 7.02 23.91
C LEU A 58 -2.93 6.78 23.52
N VAL A 59 -3.26 6.90 22.23
CA VAL A 59 -4.61 6.64 21.71
C VAL A 59 -5.03 5.20 21.97
N LEU A 60 -4.14 4.23 21.81
CA LEU A 60 -4.43 2.83 22.09
C LEU A 60 -4.69 2.61 23.57
N VAL A 61 -3.82 3.10 24.46
CA VAL A 61 -3.99 2.94 25.92
C VAL A 61 -5.29 3.59 26.41
N LEU A 62 -5.54 4.84 26.00
CA LEU A 62 -6.79 5.53 26.34
C LEU A 62 -8.00 4.82 25.72
N GLY A 63 -7.89 4.37 24.48
CA GLY A 63 -8.93 3.62 23.77
C GLY A 63 -9.28 2.32 24.49
N VAL A 64 -8.29 1.57 24.98
CA VAL A 64 -8.50 0.36 25.78
C VAL A 64 -9.23 0.69 27.08
N ALA A 65 -8.74 1.68 27.83
CA ALA A 65 -9.36 2.08 29.09
C ALA A 65 -10.82 2.55 28.91
N VAL A 66 -11.08 3.38 27.89
CA VAL A 66 -12.43 3.83 27.54
C VAL A 66 -13.30 2.65 27.12
N ALA A 67 -12.80 1.75 26.27
CA ALA A 67 -13.55 0.59 25.81
C ALA A 67 -13.92 -0.35 26.98
N GLN A 68 -13.00 -0.59 27.90
CA GLN A 68 -13.26 -1.37 29.11
C GLN A 68 -14.30 -0.68 30.00
N GLY A 69 -14.18 0.63 30.22
CA GLY A 69 -15.17 1.41 30.98
C GLY A 69 -16.57 1.36 30.37
N LEU A 70 -16.68 1.56 29.04
CA LEU A 70 -17.94 1.52 28.32
C LEU A 70 -18.66 0.17 28.46
N ARG A 71 -17.93 -0.95 28.51
CA ARG A 71 -18.53 -2.29 28.65
C ARG A 71 -19.25 -2.53 29.98
N HIS A 72 -19.00 -1.70 31.00
CA HIS A 72 -19.72 -1.77 32.27
C HIS A 72 -21.08 -1.07 32.22
N LEU A 73 -21.36 -0.29 31.17
CA LEU A 73 -22.66 0.38 31.00
C LEU A 73 -23.72 -0.61 30.48
N PRO A 74 -24.91 -0.69 31.12
CA PRO A 74 -26.00 -1.57 30.68
C PRO A 74 -26.42 -1.36 29.22
N GLU A 75 -26.42 -0.11 28.75
CA GLU A 75 -26.78 0.24 27.39
C GLU A 75 -25.79 -0.36 26.38
N VAL A 76 -24.49 -0.31 26.70
CA VAL A 76 -23.44 -0.88 25.85
C VAL A 76 -23.53 -2.41 25.85
N GLN A 77 -23.82 -3.04 26.98
CA GLN A 77 -24.07 -4.49 27.02
C GLN A 77 -25.26 -4.89 26.16
N SER A 78 -26.36 -4.13 26.24
CA SER A 78 -27.54 -4.37 25.39
C SER A 78 -27.22 -4.19 23.89
N PHE A 79 -26.36 -3.22 23.56
CA PHE A 79 -25.89 -2.97 22.21
C PHE A 79 -25.02 -4.13 21.69
N LEU A 80 -24.10 -4.64 22.51
CA LEU A 80 -23.26 -5.79 22.16
C LEU A 80 -24.09 -7.07 21.95
N VAL A 81 -25.16 -7.28 22.72
CA VAL A 81 -26.08 -8.40 22.52
C VAL A 81 -26.89 -8.23 21.23
N ARG A 82 -27.37 -7.02 20.95
CA ARG A 82 -28.12 -6.70 19.72
C ARG A 82 -27.26 -6.82 18.47
N TYR A 83 -25.98 -6.45 18.57
CA TYR A 83 -25.03 -6.46 17.46
C TYR A 83 -23.78 -7.26 17.87
N PRO A 84 -23.79 -8.59 17.76
CA PRO A 84 -22.71 -9.44 18.25
C PRO A 84 -21.40 -9.30 17.45
N GLY A 85 -21.43 -8.61 16.30
CA GLY A 85 -20.28 -8.37 15.43
C GLY A 85 -20.43 -8.98 14.03
N ILE A 86 -21.47 -9.78 13.82
CA ILE A 86 -21.85 -10.36 12.53
C ILE A 86 -23.33 -10.04 12.28
N PRO A 87 -23.71 -9.54 11.10
CA PRO A 87 -25.11 -9.31 10.76
C PRO A 87 -25.92 -10.60 10.75
N THR A 88 -27.19 -10.54 11.16
CA THR A 88 -28.03 -11.76 11.26
C THR A 88 -28.22 -12.43 9.90
N ASP A 89 -28.40 -11.63 8.85
CA ASP A 89 -28.61 -12.09 7.48
C ASP A 89 -27.30 -12.27 6.69
N ALA A 90 -26.15 -12.28 7.36
CA ALA A 90 -24.86 -12.49 6.71
C ALA A 90 -24.78 -13.93 6.18
N ARG A 91 -24.73 -14.06 4.85
CA ARG A 91 -24.59 -15.33 4.15
C ARG A 91 -23.27 -16.02 4.55
N SER A 92 -23.35 -17.32 4.83
CA SER A 92 -22.17 -18.17 5.00
C SER A 92 -21.65 -18.62 3.65
N VAL A 93 -20.31 -18.71 3.54
CA VAL A 93 -19.66 -19.37 2.42
C VAL A 93 -19.03 -20.65 2.96
N ASP A 94 -19.66 -21.79 2.68
CA ASP A 94 -19.27 -23.07 3.29
C ASP A 94 -18.22 -23.83 2.47
N SER A 95 -17.87 -23.33 1.29
CA SER A 95 -16.82 -23.91 0.43
C SER A 95 -15.39 -23.68 0.94
N GLY A 96 -15.23 -23.13 2.16
CA GLY A 96 -13.95 -22.78 2.75
C GLY A 96 -13.15 -21.76 1.93
N PHE A 97 -11.82 -21.91 1.95
CA PHE A 97 -10.87 -21.09 1.18
C PHE A 97 -10.26 -21.89 0.02
N PRO A 98 -10.76 -21.70 -1.23
CA PRO A 98 -10.22 -22.37 -2.40
C PRO A 98 -8.72 -22.12 -2.61
N ALA A 99 -8.03 -23.06 -3.26
CA ALA A 99 -6.58 -22.96 -3.49
C ALA A 99 -6.16 -21.68 -4.22
N TRP A 100 -6.96 -21.22 -5.20
CA TRP A 100 -6.69 -19.97 -5.91
C TRP A 100 -6.73 -18.76 -4.98
N LEU A 101 -7.67 -18.73 -4.03
CA LEU A 101 -7.84 -17.62 -3.09
C LEU A 101 -6.65 -17.54 -2.13
N ARG A 102 -6.22 -18.70 -1.65
CA ARG A 102 -5.01 -18.84 -0.82
C ARG A 102 -3.77 -18.39 -1.58
N LEU A 103 -3.55 -18.92 -2.78
CA LEU A 103 -2.37 -18.60 -3.59
C LEU A 103 -2.30 -17.10 -3.94
N THR A 104 -3.41 -16.52 -4.41
CA THR A 104 -3.48 -15.09 -4.77
C THR A 104 -3.23 -14.20 -3.55
N HIS A 105 -3.68 -14.60 -2.35
CA HIS A 105 -3.39 -13.91 -1.10
C HIS A 105 -1.88 -13.87 -0.78
N PHE A 106 -1.17 -15.01 -0.84
CA PHE A 106 0.28 -15.03 -0.60
C PHE A 106 1.07 -14.30 -1.69
N LEU A 107 0.65 -14.44 -2.95
CA LEU A 107 1.24 -13.66 -4.05
C LEU A 107 1.08 -12.16 -3.80
N ASN A 108 -0.05 -11.69 -3.28
CA ASN A 108 -0.24 -10.29 -2.93
C ASN A 108 0.76 -9.83 -1.86
N LEU A 109 0.98 -10.62 -0.80
CA LEU A 109 1.98 -10.30 0.23
C LEU A 109 3.40 -10.23 -0.38
N PHE A 110 3.75 -11.20 -1.21
CA PHE A 110 5.02 -11.24 -1.93
C PHE A 110 5.19 -10.01 -2.83
N PHE A 111 4.21 -9.70 -3.68
CA PHE A 111 4.25 -8.53 -4.56
C PHE A 111 4.33 -7.22 -3.77
N MET A 112 3.57 -7.08 -2.68
CA MET A 112 3.61 -5.89 -1.83
C MET A 112 5.00 -5.63 -1.27
N ALA A 113 5.75 -6.66 -0.87
CA ALA A 113 7.12 -6.48 -0.39
C ALA A 113 8.03 -5.78 -1.42
N PHE A 114 7.91 -6.13 -2.70
CA PHE A 114 8.69 -5.47 -3.77
C PHE A 114 8.11 -4.11 -4.16
N ILE A 115 6.79 -3.98 -4.26
CA ILE A 115 6.11 -2.75 -4.67
C ILE A 115 6.37 -1.63 -3.67
N VAL A 116 6.26 -1.93 -2.37
CA VAL A 116 6.56 -0.97 -1.29
C VAL A 116 8.00 -0.50 -1.38
N ARG A 117 8.97 -1.43 -1.42
CA ARG A 117 10.40 -1.10 -1.39
C ARG A 117 10.85 -0.34 -2.64
N SER A 118 10.37 -0.75 -3.82
CA SER A 118 10.65 -0.04 -5.07
C SER A 118 9.94 1.31 -5.14
N GLY A 119 8.70 1.42 -4.63
CA GLY A 119 7.95 2.68 -4.55
C GLY A 119 8.61 3.70 -3.63
N LEU A 120 9.12 3.26 -2.47
CA LEU A 120 9.92 4.10 -1.57
C LEU A 120 11.20 4.58 -2.25
N GLN A 121 11.87 3.72 -3.01
CA GLN A 121 13.07 4.09 -3.76
C GLN A 121 12.77 5.11 -4.88
N ILE A 122 11.63 5.01 -5.56
CA ILE A 122 11.17 6.03 -6.52
C ILE A 122 10.92 7.36 -5.80
N LEU A 123 10.26 7.31 -4.63
CA LEU A 123 10.01 8.50 -3.82
C LEU A 123 11.30 9.14 -3.32
N ALA A 124 12.34 8.38 -3.01
CA ALA A 124 13.63 8.89 -2.57
C ALA A 124 14.38 9.73 -3.63
N ASP A 125 14.03 9.58 -4.92
CA ASP A 125 14.62 10.40 -5.98
C ASP A 125 14.04 11.82 -6.04
N HIS A 126 12.81 11.98 -5.55
CA HIS A 126 12.20 13.29 -5.31
C HIS A 126 11.41 13.21 -3.99
N PRO A 127 12.09 13.41 -2.85
CA PRO A 127 11.58 13.08 -1.50
C PRO A 127 10.60 14.12 -0.93
N ARG A 128 9.71 14.63 -1.78
CA ARG A 128 8.74 15.71 -1.50
C ARG A 128 7.41 15.47 -2.20
N LEU A 129 6.28 15.68 -1.53
CA LEU A 129 4.94 15.51 -2.10
C LEU A 129 4.16 16.82 -2.08
N TYR A 130 3.35 17.03 -3.13
CA TYR A 130 2.66 18.29 -3.39
C TYR A 130 1.20 18.05 -3.78
N TRP A 131 0.32 18.98 -3.41
CA TRP A 131 -1.05 19.02 -3.93
C TRP A 131 -1.20 19.85 -5.20
N LYS A 132 -0.25 20.77 -5.44
CA LYS A 132 -0.22 21.65 -6.61
C LYS A 132 0.71 21.09 -7.69
N ARG A 133 0.44 21.45 -8.94
CA ARG A 133 1.12 20.90 -10.13
C ARG A 133 2.51 21.48 -10.37
N ASP A 134 2.71 22.73 -9.95
CA ASP A 134 3.92 23.54 -10.12
C ASP A 134 5.11 23.07 -9.27
N CYS A 135 4.88 22.27 -8.21
CA CYS A 135 5.90 21.76 -7.31
C CYS A 135 6.78 22.87 -6.69
N THR A 136 6.23 24.08 -6.53
CA THR A 136 7.00 25.22 -6.05
C THR A 136 7.64 24.89 -4.69
N PRO A 137 8.95 25.09 -4.51
CA PRO A 137 9.60 24.88 -3.22
C PRO A 137 8.88 25.61 -2.09
N GLY A 138 8.72 24.94 -0.96
CA GLY A 138 7.95 25.47 0.17
C GLY A 138 6.44 25.28 0.01
N THR A 139 5.94 24.57 -1.02
CA THR A 139 4.53 24.16 -1.13
C THR A 139 4.30 22.68 -0.88
N GLU A 140 5.35 21.90 -0.61
CA GLU A 140 5.23 20.49 -0.26
C GLU A 140 4.45 20.28 1.05
N TRP A 141 3.62 19.24 1.12
CA TRP A 141 2.92 18.86 2.34
C TRP A 141 3.64 17.74 3.11
N PHE A 142 4.53 17.01 2.44
CA PHE A 142 5.36 15.97 3.03
C PHE A 142 6.76 16.02 2.43
N ARG A 143 7.78 15.80 3.26
CA ARG A 143 9.17 15.63 2.80
C ARG A 143 10.03 14.85 3.78
N PHE A 144 11.11 14.27 3.26
CA PHE A 144 12.22 13.72 4.05
C PHE A 144 13.57 14.22 3.53
N GLN A 145 13.57 15.45 3.01
CA GLN A 145 14.75 16.21 2.58
C GLN A 145 14.75 17.60 3.22
N LYS A 146 15.93 18.23 3.24
CA LYS A 146 16.15 19.61 3.71
C LYS A 146 15.42 20.64 2.83
N ASP A 147 15.38 21.90 3.22
CA ASP A 147 14.85 22.96 2.37
C ASP A 147 15.65 23.10 1.07
N VAL A 148 14.97 23.50 -0.02
CA VAL A 148 15.64 23.79 -1.30
C VAL A 148 16.44 25.09 -1.13
N PRO A 149 17.76 25.09 -1.38
CA PRO A 149 18.58 26.28 -1.28
C PRO A 149 18.19 27.33 -2.34
N THR A 150 18.24 28.61 -1.98
CA THR A 150 17.93 29.74 -2.86
C THR A 150 19.17 30.44 -3.41
N ASP A 151 20.35 30.11 -2.89
CA ASP A 151 21.65 30.73 -3.16
C ASP A 151 22.43 30.05 -4.29
N ARG A 152 21.98 28.87 -4.75
CA ARG A 152 22.65 28.10 -5.79
C ARG A 152 21.69 27.32 -6.67
N LEU A 153 22.17 26.88 -7.83
CA LEU A 153 21.45 25.92 -8.67
C LEU A 153 21.23 24.61 -7.90
N TRP A 154 19.98 24.15 -7.90
CA TRP A 154 19.56 22.90 -7.26
C TRP A 154 18.92 21.98 -8.29
N THR A 155 19.49 20.80 -8.48
CA THR A 155 19.01 19.83 -9.47
C THR A 155 18.25 18.68 -8.82
N ALA A 156 17.52 17.90 -9.63
CA ALA A 156 16.86 16.68 -9.15
C ALA A 156 17.85 15.68 -8.50
N LYS A 157 19.09 15.63 -9.00
CA LYS A 157 20.14 14.80 -8.41
C LYS A 157 20.46 15.26 -6.99
N ASP A 158 20.59 16.57 -6.77
CA ASP A 158 20.85 17.14 -5.44
C ASP A 158 19.71 16.87 -4.45
N ASP A 159 18.46 16.81 -4.94
CA ASP A 159 17.28 16.54 -4.11
C ASP A 159 17.18 15.08 -3.66
N SER A 160 17.74 14.14 -4.43
CA SER A 160 17.67 12.70 -4.15
C SER A 160 18.38 12.29 -2.86
N VAL A 161 17.80 11.34 -2.14
CA VAL A 161 18.37 10.77 -0.89
C VAL A 161 18.66 9.28 -1.03
N THR A 162 19.58 8.80 -0.21
CA THR A 162 19.89 7.38 -0.07
C THR A 162 18.93 6.73 0.93
N LEU A 163 18.35 5.60 0.54
CA LEU A 163 17.66 4.70 1.46
C LEU A 163 18.58 3.54 1.88
N PRO A 164 18.40 3.00 3.09
CA PRO A 164 18.99 1.72 3.45
C PRO A 164 18.61 0.61 2.46
N SER A 165 19.52 -0.31 2.17
CA SER A 165 19.32 -1.40 1.18
C SER A 165 18.21 -2.39 1.55
N TRP A 166 17.92 -2.54 2.85
CA TRP A 166 16.78 -3.34 3.29
C TRP A 166 15.44 -2.64 3.05
N LEU A 167 15.42 -1.29 3.01
CA LEU A 167 14.21 -0.49 2.86
C LEU A 167 13.88 -0.18 1.40
N GLY A 168 14.87 0.23 0.61
CA GLY A 168 14.71 0.54 -0.82
C GLY A 168 15.29 -0.56 -1.71
N ILE A 169 14.69 -0.82 -2.86
CA ILE A 169 15.30 -1.65 -3.92
C ILE A 169 15.54 -0.75 -5.14
N PRO A 170 16.80 -0.60 -5.62
CA PRO A 170 18.01 -1.36 -5.24
C PRO A 170 18.76 -0.86 -4.00
N GLY A 171 18.31 0.22 -3.33
CA GLY A 171 19.03 0.76 -2.17
C GLY A 171 20.23 1.64 -2.53
N ILE A 172 20.26 2.13 -3.77
CA ILE A 172 21.31 3.00 -4.31
C ILE A 172 20.71 4.38 -4.52
N ARG A 173 21.45 5.44 -4.24
CA ARG A 173 20.98 6.82 -4.46
C ARG A 173 20.73 7.07 -5.94
N HIS A 174 19.68 7.79 -6.31
CA HIS A 174 19.42 8.20 -7.70
C HIS A 174 19.35 7.03 -8.70
N SER A 175 18.84 5.88 -8.28
CA SER A 175 18.63 4.70 -9.13
C SER A 175 17.17 4.59 -9.61
N VAL A 176 16.54 5.72 -9.93
CA VAL A 176 15.09 5.79 -10.22
C VAL A 176 14.67 4.93 -11.41
N GLY A 177 15.52 4.78 -12.42
CA GLY A 177 15.26 3.90 -13.57
C GLY A 177 15.09 2.44 -13.14
N LEU A 178 16.04 1.91 -12.37
CA LEU A 178 15.99 0.54 -11.86
C LEU A 178 14.84 0.35 -10.86
N ALA A 179 14.58 1.34 -10.01
CA ALA A 179 13.45 1.32 -9.07
C ALA A 179 12.10 1.25 -9.82
N ARG A 180 11.92 2.05 -10.88
CA ARG A 180 10.75 2.03 -11.75
C ARG A 180 10.60 0.69 -12.47
N TRP A 181 11.70 0.12 -12.97
CA TRP A 181 11.66 -1.18 -13.63
C TRP A 181 11.12 -2.27 -12.68
N TRP A 182 11.64 -2.34 -11.45
CA TRP A 182 11.11 -3.25 -10.43
C TRP A 182 9.64 -2.98 -10.12
N HIS A 183 9.31 -1.71 -9.87
CA HIS A 183 7.97 -1.30 -9.48
C HIS A 183 6.93 -1.63 -10.55
N PHE A 184 7.18 -1.27 -11.82
CA PHE A 184 6.25 -1.54 -12.91
C PHE A 184 6.16 -3.02 -13.27
N SER A 185 7.27 -3.75 -13.26
CA SER A 185 7.27 -5.19 -13.53
C SER A 185 6.43 -5.95 -12.51
N VAL A 186 6.62 -5.66 -11.21
CA VAL A 186 5.83 -6.31 -10.16
C VAL A 186 4.40 -5.79 -10.12
N ASN A 187 4.15 -4.51 -10.36
CA ASN A 187 2.79 -3.97 -10.47
C ASN A 187 2.00 -4.62 -11.61
N MET A 188 2.63 -4.95 -12.74
CA MET A 188 1.99 -5.69 -13.82
C MET A 188 1.50 -7.05 -13.31
N LEU A 189 2.38 -7.81 -12.66
CA LEU A 189 2.03 -9.12 -12.08
C LEU A 189 0.94 -9.01 -11.02
N TRP A 190 1.04 -8.01 -10.13
CA TRP A 190 0.05 -7.75 -9.10
C TRP A 190 -1.31 -7.35 -9.68
N THR A 191 -1.33 -6.55 -10.75
CA THR A 191 -2.55 -6.15 -11.44
C THR A 191 -3.20 -7.34 -12.15
N LEU A 192 -2.41 -8.18 -12.84
CA LEU A 192 -2.90 -9.40 -13.48
C LEU A 192 -3.45 -10.40 -12.44
N ASN A 193 -2.75 -10.56 -11.31
CA ASN A 193 -3.23 -11.34 -10.16
C ASN A 193 -4.55 -10.77 -9.61
N GLY A 194 -4.67 -9.45 -9.51
CA GLY A 194 -5.89 -8.76 -9.12
C GLY A 194 -7.06 -8.99 -10.09
N VAL A 195 -6.81 -8.95 -11.40
CA VAL A 195 -7.84 -9.24 -12.42
C VAL A 195 -8.32 -10.70 -12.31
N ALA A 196 -7.39 -11.66 -12.20
CA ALA A 196 -7.72 -13.07 -11.99
C ALA A 196 -8.48 -13.28 -10.67
N PHE A 197 -8.04 -12.62 -9.59
CA PHE A 197 -8.72 -12.63 -8.30
C PHE A 197 -10.15 -12.10 -8.43
N TYR A 198 -10.38 -10.95 -9.08
CA TYR A 198 -11.73 -10.41 -9.28
C TYR A 198 -12.61 -11.37 -10.08
N ALA A 199 -12.10 -11.92 -11.19
CA ALA A 199 -12.85 -12.88 -12.01
C ALA A 199 -13.29 -14.12 -11.21
N LEU A 200 -12.38 -14.68 -10.41
CA LEU A 200 -12.65 -15.85 -9.56
C LEU A 200 -13.54 -15.50 -8.37
N LEU A 201 -13.32 -14.34 -7.75
CA LEU A 201 -14.09 -13.86 -6.60
C LEU A 201 -15.58 -13.74 -6.94
N PHE A 202 -15.90 -13.20 -8.12
CA PHE A 202 -17.28 -13.03 -8.58
C PHE A 202 -17.86 -14.29 -9.23
N SER A 203 -17.04 -15.24 -9.71
CA SER A 203 -17.54 -16.51 -10.28
C SER A 203 -17.71 -17.64 -9.27
N THR A 204 -17.15 -17.52 -8.06
CA THR A 204 -17.16 -18.59 -7.03
C THR A 204 -17.83 -18.17 -5.72
N ASP A 205 -18.68 -17.14 -5.76
CA ASP A 205 -19.42 -16.59 -4.62
C ASP A 205 -18.57 -16.10 -3.43
N GLN A 206 -17.24 -16.16 -3.52
CA GLN A 206 -16.33 -15.69 -2.47
C GLN A 206 -16.47 -14.18 -2.21
N TRP A 207 -17.00 -13.42 -3.18
CA TRP A 207 -17.33 -12.00 -3.00
C TRP A 207 -18.30 -11.74 -1.83
N GLN A 208 -19.15 -12.72 -1.48
CA GLN A 208 -20.15 -12.60 -0.41
C GLN A 208 -19.50 -12.42 0.98
N ARG A 209 -18.25 -12.89 1.16
CA ARG A 209 -17.47 -12.63 2.38
C ARG A 209 -17.02 -11.17 2.48
N LEU A 210 -16.76 -10.53 1.35
CA LEU A 210 -16.11 -9.21 1.28
C LEU A 210 -17.09 -8.06 1.16
N VAL A 211 -18.17 -8.22 0.38
CA VAL A 211 -19.09 -7.12 0.09
C VAL A 211 -20.23 -7.10 1.11
N PRO A 212 -20.38 -6.03 1.91
CA PRO A 212 -21.53 -5.89 2.79
C PRO A 212 -22.84 -5.85 2.00
N THR A 213 -23.81 -6.66 2.41
CA THR A 213 -25.15 -6.74 1.79
C THR A 213 -26.25 -6.11 2.64
N THR A 214 -25.91 -5.65 3.85
CA THR A 214 -26.84 -5.08 4.83
C THR A 214 -26.22 -3.89 5.56
N TRP A 215 -27.06 -2.94 5.97
CA TRP A 215 -26.66 -1.78 6.77
C TRP A 215 -26.31 -2.14 8.22
N GLU A 216 -26.68 -3.34 8.69
CA GLU A 216 -26.28 -3.85 10.00
C GLU A 216 -24.76 -4.01 10.15
N VAL A 217 -24.01 -4.00 9.04
CA VAL A 217 -22.55 -4.06 9.06
C VAL A 217 -21.94 -2.92 9.90
N PHE A 218 -22.52 -1.71 9.88
CA PHE A 218 -21.98 -0.56 10.59
C PHE A 218 -22.09 -0.67 12.12
N PRO A 219 -23.28 -0.92 12.71
CA PRO A 219 -23.38 -1.12 14.15
C PRO A 219 -22.62 -2.38 14.61
N ASN A 220 -22.61 -3.46 13.83
CA ASN A 220 -21.80 -4.65 14.15
C ASN A 220 -20.29 -4.39 14.08
N ALA A 221 -19.83 -3.54 13.17
CA ALA A 221 -18.42 -3.14 13.11
C ALA A 221 -18.04 -2.28 14.32
N ALA A 222 -18.92 -1.37 14.76
CA ALA A 222 -18.71 -0.58 15.98
C ALA A 222 -18.64 -1.48 17.22
N SER A 223 -19.55 -2.45 17.34
CA SER A 223 -19.52 -3.47 18.39
C SER A 223 -18.20 -4.25 18.37
N THR A 224 -17.82 -4.77 17.21
CA THR A 224 -16.57 -5.52 17.03
C THR A 224 -15.34 -4.68 17.39
N ALA A 225 -15.30 -3.41 16.98
CA ALA A 225 -14.21 -2.49 17.31
C ALA A 225 -14.11 -2.26 18.82
N LEU A 226 -15.24 -2.08 19.51
CA LEU A 226 -15.27 -1.98 20.96
C LEU A 226 -14.76 -3.27 21.63
N GLN A 227 -15.16 -4.43 21.12
CA GLN A 227 -14.70 -5.74 21.61
C GLN A 227 -13.17 -5.88 21.48
N TYR A 228 -12.61 -5.62 20.29
CA TYR A 228 -11.15 -5.64 20.08
C TYR A 228 -10.42 -4.63 20.97
N LEU A 229 -10.88 -3.38 21.04
CA LEU A 229 -10.26 -2.35 21.89
C LEU A 229 -10.34 -2.70 23.37
N SER A 230 -11.39 -3.38 23.82
CA SER A 230 -11.51 -3.84 25.21
C SER A 230 -10.63 -5.03 25.57
N LEU A 231 -9.88 -5.57 24.60
CA LEU A 231 -9.09 -6.81 24.73
C LEU A 231 -9.94 -8.05 25.07
N THR A 232 -11.25 -7.98 24.79
CA THR A 232 -12.19 -9.10 24.90
C THR A 232 -12.64 -9.45 23.48
N PHE A 233 -11.87 -10.31 22.80
CA PHE A 233 -12.08 -10.58 21.38
C PHE A 233 -13.42 -11.30 21.11
N PRO A 234 -14.11 -10.94 20.01
CA PRO A 234 -15.33 -11.63 19.61
C PRO A 234 -15.04 -13.08 19.19
N ALA A 235 -16.07 -13.92 19.16
CA ALA A 235 -15.97 -15.26 18.59
C ALA A 235 -15.55 -15.18 17.11
N ASP A 236 -14.61 -16.03 16.72
CA ASP A 236 -14.14 -16.09 15.33
C ASP A 236 -14.97 -17.09 14.52
N HIS A 237 -15.41 -16.63 13.36
CA HIS A 237 -16.18 -17.40 12.38
C HIS A 237 -15.58 -17.27 10.97
N ALA A 238 -14.32 -16.82 10.87
CA ALA A 238 -13.66 -16.46 9.63
C ALA A 238 -13.70 -17.54 8.55
N TRP A 239 -13.78 -18.83 8.93
CA TRP A 239 -13.93 -19.93 7.99
C TRP A 239 -15.13 -19.79 7.07
N THR A 240 -16.27 -19.31 7.56
CA THR A 240 -17.51 -19.16 6.76
C THR A 240 -17.90 -17.70 6.50
N ARG A 241 -17.52 -16.78 7.39
CA ARG A 241 -17.83 -15.35 7.27
C ARG A 241 -16.94 -14.48 8.15
N TYR A 242 -16.66 -13.27 7.69
CA TYR A 242 -15.91 -12.30 8.48
C TYR A 242 -16.83 -11.52 9.41
N ASN A 243 -16.31 -11.10 10.56
CA ASN A 243 -17.00 -10.08 11.36
C ASN A 243 -17.08 -8.76 10.59
N SER A 244 -18.02 -7.88 10.95
CA SER A 244 -18.28 -6.67 10.17
C SER A 244 -17.11 -5.70 10.10
N LEU A 245 -16.26 -5.66 11.14
CA LEU A 245 -15.06 -4.82 11.12
C LEU A 245 -14.03 -5.33 10.10
N GLN A 246 -13.79 -6.65 10.10
CA GLN A 246 -12.97 -7.32 9.09
C GLN A 246 -13.56 -7.11 7.70
N GLN A 247 -14.87 -7.35 7.50
CA GLN A 247 -15.54 -7.20 6.21
C GLN A 247 -15.39 -5.80 5.63
N LEU A 248 -15.67 -4.74 6.42
CA LEU A 248 -15.49 -3.36 5.96
C LEU A 248 -14.03 -3.04 5.63
N THR A 249 -13.10 -3.52 6.45
CA THR A 249 -11.66 -3.29 6.23
C THR A 249 -11.17 -4.01 4.97
N TYR A 250 -11.61 -5.25 4.74
CA TYR A 250 -11.26 -6.02 3.55
C TYR A 250 -11.92 -5.45 2.31
N PHE A 251 -13.19 -5.05 2.39
CA PHE A 251 -13.87 -4.33 1.31
C PHE A 251 -13.09 -3.07 0.91
N ALA A 252 -12.73 -2.24 1.89
CA ALA A 252 -11.97 -1.02 1.64
C ALA A 252 -10.60 -1.34 1.01
N THR A 253 -9.87 -2.33 1.51
CA THR A 253 -8.57 -2.70 0.94
C THR A 253 -8.69 -3.22 -0.50
N VAL A 254 -9.62 -4.15 -0.76
CA VAL A 254 -9.77 -4.82 -2.06
C VAL A 254 -10.42 -3.92 -3.11
N PHE A 255 -11.50 -3.20 -2.76
CA PHE A 255 -12.33 -2.47 -3.73
C PHE A 255 -12.11 -0.96 -3.74
N ILE A 256 -11.39 -0.39 -2.77
CA ILE A 256 -11.11 1.04 -2.72
C ILE A 256 -9.61 1.30 -2.83
N ALA A 257 -8.80 0.79 -1.90
CA ALA A 257 -7.38 1.09 -1.82
C ALA A 257 -6.60 0.53 -3.01
N ALA A 258 -6.83 -0.74 -3.39
CA ALA A 258 -6.15 -1.35 -4.52
C ALA A 258 -6.47 -0.65 -5.86
N PRO A 259 -7.74 -0.43 -6.25
CA PRO A 259 -8.08 0.36 -7.44
C PRO A 259 -7.53 1.79 -7.38
N THR A 260 -7.58 2.44 -6.21
CA THR A 260 -6.99 3.78 -6.01
C THR A 260 -5.49 3.78 -6.31
N SER A 261 -4.74 2.79 -5.82
CA SER A 261 -3.31 2.66 -6.11
C SER A 261 -3.03 2.44 -7.59
N ILE A 262 -3.80 1.59 -8.28
CA ILE A 262 -3.65 1.35 -9.72
C ILE A 262 -3.91 2.65 -10.49
N LEU A 263 -5.06 3.28 -10.24
CA LEU A 263 -5.46 4.52 -10.90
C LEU A 263 -4.42 5.63 -10.69
N THR A 264 -4.03 5.88 -9.44
CA THR A 264 -3.07 6.93 -9.12
C THR A 264 -1.66 6.62 -9.60
N GLY A 265 -1.28 5.34 -9.72
CA GLY A 265 -0.04 4.91 -10.36
C GLY A 265 -0.03 5.22 -11.85
N LEU A 266 -1.11 4.88 -12.58
CA LEU A 266 -1.27 5.20 -14.00
C LEU A 266 -1.28 6.72 -14.25
N MET A 267 -1.95 7.47 -13.38
CA MET A 267 -2.06 8.94 -13.48
C MET A 267 -0.72 9.67 -13.29
N GLN A 268 0.32 9.01 -12.76
CA GLN A 268 1.65 9.60 -12.69
C GLN A 268 2.37 9.57 -14.05
N SER A 269 1.87 8.80 -15.04
CA SER A 269 2.35 8.84 -16.42
C SER A 269 1.91 10.12 -17.13
N PRO A 270 2.84 10.91 -17.70
CA PRO A 270 2.48 12.08 -18.51
C PRO A 270 1.60 11.72 -19.71
N ALA A 271 1.86 10.58 -20.36
CA ALA A 271 1.12 10.13 -21.53
C ALA A 271 -0.36 9.87 -21.21
N ILE A 272 -0.63 9.24 -20.06
CA ILE A 272 -1.99 8.90 -19.63
C ILE A 272 -2.70 10.16 -19.11
N SER A 273 -2.06 10.89 -18.18
CA SER A 273 -2.67 12.07 -17.56
C SER A 273 -3.03 13.16 -18.57
N ASN A 274 -2.21 13.36 -19.61
CA ASN A 274 -2.49 14.34 -20.66
C ASN A 274 -3.63 13.89 -21.60
N HIS A 275 -3.85 12.58 -21.79
CA HIS A 275 -4.92 12.04 -22.63
C HIS A 275 -6.32 12.17 -22.00
N LEU A 276 -6.40 12.20 -20.66
CA LEU A 276 -7.66 12.19 -19.90
C LEU A 276 -8.31 13.58 -19.71
N GLY A 277 -7.82 14.61 -20.41
CA GLY A 277 -8.44 15.94 -20.48
C GLY A 277 -8.74 16.56 -19.11
N TRP A 278 -10.03 16.80 -18.82
CA TRP A 278 -10.50 17.39 -17.56
C TRP A 278 -10.08 16.58 -16.32
N PHE A 279 -10.18 15.25 -16.38
CA PHE A 279 -9.88 14.39 -15.24
C PHE A 279 -8.41 14.50 -14.84
N GLY A 280 -7.50 14.57 -15.82
CA GLY A 280 -6.07 14.81 -15.59
C GLY A 280 -5.73 16.21 -15.05
N ARG A 281 -6.62 17.19 -15.22
CA ARG A 281 -6.45 18.52 -14.58
C ARG A 281 -6.81 18.47 -13.09
N VAL A 282 -7.89 17.79 -12.73
CA VAL A 282 -8.33 17.65 -11.32
C VAL A 282 -7.38 16.75 -10.55
N LEU A 283 -7.16 15.55 -11.06
CA LEU A 283 -6.20 14.57 -10.55
C LEU A 283 -4.86 14.78 -11.25
N ASN A 284 -4.26 15.96 -11.03
CA ASN A 284 -2.94 16.24 -11.57
C ASN A 284 -1.89 15.26 -11.02
N ARG A 285 -0.77 15.12 -11.73
CA ARG A 285 0.30 14.17 -11.40
C ARG A 285 0.79 14.24 -9.94
N GLN A 286 0.87 15.43 -9.36
CA GLN A 286 1.34 15.60 -7.99
C GLN A 286 0.29 15.20 -6.95
N ARG A 287 -0.99 15.50 -7.21
CA ARG A 287 -2.11 14.98 -6.41
C ARG A 287 -2.16 13.46 -6.50
N ALA A 288 -2.05 12.89 -7.70
CA ALA A 288 -2.02 11.44 -7.89
C ALA A 288 -0.89 10.80 -7.08
N ARG A 289 0.32 11.35 -7.15
CA ARG A 289 1.48 10.88 -6.37
C ARG A 289 1.27 10.98 -4.86
N SER A 290 0.61 12.04 -4.39
CA SER A 290 0.24 12.22 -2.99
C SER A 290 -0.81 11.20 -2.53
N ILE A 291 -1.87 10.99 -3.30
CA ILE A 291 -2.90 9.99 -3.00
C ILE A 291 -2.31 8.57 -3.05
N HIS A 292 -1.44 8.28 -4.01
CA HIS A 292 -0.73 7.00 -4.11
C HIS A 292 0.12 6.74 -2.86
N PHE A 293 0.81 7.77 -2.35
CA PHE A 293 1.56 7.68 -1.10
C PHE A 293 0.65 7.49 0.13
N LEU A 294 -0.54 8.10 0.16
CA LEU A 294 -1.52 7.83 1.22
C LEU A 294 -2.06 6.39 1.14
N ALA A 295 -2.28 5.87 -0.07
CA ALA A 295 -2.66 4.47 -0.26
C ALA A 295 -1.55 3.51 0.21
N LEU A 296 -0.27 3.83 -0.01
CA LEU A 296 0.85 3.10 0.59
C LEU A 296 0.72 3.03 2.13
N TRP A 297 0.44 4.15 2.80
CA TRP A 297 0.22 4.15 4.25
C TRP A 297 -0.96 3.29 4.69
N TRP A 298 -2.07 3.32 3.94
CA TRP A 298 -3.20 2.41 4.18
C TRP A 298 -2.74 0.95 4.12
N PHE A 299 -2.03 0.54 3.07
CA PHE A 299 -1.53 -0.83 2.94
C PHE A 299 -0.58 -1.23 4.06
N LEU A 300 0.34 -0.35 4.46
CA LEU A 300 1.27 -0.62 5.56
C LEU A 300 0.54 -0.83 6.89
N ILE A 301 -0.41 0.05 7.21
CA ILE A 301 -1.21 -0.05 8.44
C ILE A 301 -2.10 -1.29 8.39
N TYR A 302 -2.75 -1.54 7.25
CA TYR A 302 -3.59 -2.71 7.03
C TYR A 302 -2.79 -4.00 7.24
N ILE A 303 -1.64 -4.15 6.57
CA ILE A 303 -0.80 -5.35 6.68
C ILE A 303 -0.35 -5.54 8.12
N LEU A 304 0.14 -4.49 8.79
CA LEU A 304 0.59 -4.57 10.17
C LEU A 304 -0.55 -5.00 11.11
N ALA A 305 -1.71 -4.34 11.05
CA ALA A 305 -2.85 -4.65 11.90
C ALA A 305 -3.43 -6.03 11.59
N HIS A 306 -3.61 -6.36 10.32
CA HIS A 306 -4.15 -7.64 9.86
C HIS A 306 -3.26 -8.81 10.30
N VAL A 307 -1.95 -8.74 10.05
CA VAL A 307 -1.01 -9.79 10.45
C VAL A 307 -0.93 -9.90 11.97
N THR A 308 -0.91 -8.77 12.69
CA THR A 308 -0.94 -8.80 14.16
C THR A 308 -2.19 -9.52 14.69
N LEU A 309 -3.37 -9.21 14.12
CA LEU A 309 -4.62 -9.85 14.50
C LEU A 309 -4.62 -11.35 14.19
N VAL A 310 -4.10 -11.77 13.04
CA VAL A 310 -3.91 -13.19 12.70
C VAL A 310 -3.15 -13.93 13.81
N PHE A 311 -2.07 -13.34 14.33
CA PHE A 311 -1.25 -13.98 15.36
C PHE A 311 -1.94 -14.01 16.74
N ILE A 312 -2.58 -12.92 17.16
CA ILE A 312 -3.14 -12.82 18.52
C ILE A 312 -4.54 -13.44 18.66
N THR A 313 -5.25 -13.71 17.57
CA THR A 313 -6.60 -14.31 17.60
C THR A 313 -6.62 -15.81 17.33
N GLY A 314 -5.45 -16.47 17.30
CA GLY A 314 -5.35 -17.91 17.06
C GLY A 314 -4.50 -18.24 15.84
N ALA A 315 -3.20 -17.90 15.91
CA ALA A 315 -2.25 -18.05 14.81
C ALA A 315 -2.35 -19.40 14.08
N ARG A 316 -2.44 -20.50 14.83
CA ARG A 316 -2.46 -21.87 14.28
C ARG A 316 -3.67 -22.10 13.36
N VAL A 317 -4.87 -21.81 13.85
CA VAL A 317 -6.11 -22.02 13.08
C VAL A 317 -6.15 -21.03 11.91
N ASN A 318 -5.79 -19.76 12.13
CA ASN A 318 -5.74 -18.75 11.08
C ASN A 318 -4.78 -19.11 9.94
N LEU A 319 -3.57 -19.58 10.26
CA LEU A 319 -2.60 -20.01 9.26
C LEU A 319 -3.04 -21.29 8.55
N ASN A 320 -3.66 -22.25 9.25
CA ASN A 320 -4.25 -23.44 8.61
C ASN A 320 -5.34 -23.05 7.60
N MET A 321 -6.23 -22.12 7.93
CA MET A 321 -7.26 -21.65 7.01
C MET A 321 -6.64 -20.98 5.76
N MET A 322 -5.65 -20.11 5.97
CA MET A 322 -5.05 -19.31 4.90
C MET A 322 -4.08 -20.11 4.02
N TRP A 323 -3.21 -20.94 4.60
CA TRP A 323 -2.19 -21.68 3.87
C TRP A 323 -2.66 -23.06 3.44
N ALA A 324 -3.12 -23.89 4.38
CA ALA A 324 -3.50 -25.27 4.11
C ALA A 324 -4.94 -25.40 3.56
N GLY A 325 -5.80 -24.43 3.85
CA GLY A 325 -7.21 -24.46 3.45
C GLY A 325 -8.01 -25.47 4.28
N VAL A 326 -7.70 -25.60 5.58
CA VAL A 326 -8.40 -26.46 6.54
C VAL A 326 -8.81 -25.65 7.77
N ASP A 327 -9.95 -26.00 8.36
CA ASP A 327 -10.49 -25.37 9.58
C ASP A 327 -10.29 -26.30 10.78
N ASP A 328 -9.04 -26.45 11.19
CA ASP A 328 -8.70 -27.27 12.34
C ASP A 328 -7.46 -26.74 13.06
N ALA A 329 -7.14 -27.38 14.18
CA ALA A 329 -5.93 -27.14 14.93
C ALA A 329 -4.83 -28.13 14.53
N SER A 330 -4.63 -28.45 13.25
CA SER A 330 -3.47 -29.21 12.76
C SER A 330 -2.22 -28.32 12.63
N TRP A 331 -1.10 -28.86 12.13
CA TRP A 331 0.13 -28.10 11.84
C TRP A 331 0.44 -28.10 10.33
N SER A 332 -0.60 -28.08 9.50
CA SER A 332 -0.44 -28.09 8.03
C SER A 332 -0.14 -26.71 7.45
N GLY A 333 -0.50 -25.65 8.19
CA GLY A 333 -0.42 -24.23 7.84
C GLY A 333 0.93 -23.56 8.05
#